data_AF-Q9FS31-F1
#
_entry.id   AF-Q9FS31-F1
#
_cell.length_a   1.000
_cell.length_b   1.000
_cell.length_c   1.000
_cell.angle_alpha   90.00
_cell.angle_beta   90.00
_cell.angle_gamma   90.00
#
_symmetry.space_group_name_H-M   'P 1'
#
loop_
_entity.id
_entity.type
_entity.pdbx_description
1 polymer ?
#
loop_
_entity_poly.entity_id
_entity_poly.type
_entity_poly.pdbx_seq_one_letter_code
_entity_poly.pdbx_strand_id
1 'polypeptide(L)'
;TLMDVIAGRKTGGKVRGEILLNGFPATDLAIRRCTGYCEQIDVHADSATILEALTLSAFLRQGSDVSSESKYDSVTECLELLELDSIADRCVRGCSVEQLQRLTIGVELAAQPSVLFLDEPTSGLDARAAKVIMDGVRKVANTGRTILCT
;
A
#
# COMPACT_ATOMS: atom_id res chain seq x y z
N THR A 1 0.45 -9.81 -15.37
CA THR A 1 -0.64 -8.96 -15.88
C THR A 1 -0.05 -7.67 -16.45
N LEU A 2 -0.88 -6.71 -16.91
CA LEU A 2 -0.38 -5.37 -17.25
C LEU A 2 0.24 -4.69 -16.02
N MET A 3 -0.37 -4.87 -14.85
CA MET A 3 0.11 -4.30 -13.59
C MET A 3 1.52 -4.77 -13.24
N ASP A 4 1.80 -6.07 -13.33
CA ASP A 4 3.15 -6.62 -13.11
C ASP A 4 4.21 -6.00 -14.03
N VAL A 5 3.83 -5.65 -15.27
CA VAL A 5 4.76 -5.05 -16.24
C VAL A 5 5.05 -3.61 -15.84
N ILE A 6 4.03 -2.83 -15.50
CA ILE A 6 4.20 -1.41 -15.12
C ILE A 6 4.90 -1.29 -13.76
N ALA A 7 4.63 -2.20 -12.81
CA ALA A 7 5.26 -2.25 -11.51
C ALA A 7 6.66 -2.88 -11.51
N GLY A 8 7.20 -3.29 -12.67
CA GLY A 8 8.53 -3.88 -12.78
C GLY A 8 8.68 -5.26 -12.13
N ARG A 9 7.57 -5.98 -11.89
CA ARG A 9 7.55 -7.31 -11.23
C ARG A 9 7.55 -8.47 -12.22
N LYS A 10 7.32 -8.22 -13.51
CA LYS A 10 7.23 -9.29 -14.52
C LYS A 10 8.61 -9.93 -14.77
N THR A 11 8.75 -11.22 -14.44
CA THR A 11 10.01 -11.99 -14.55
C THR A 11 10.20 -12.72 -15.89
N GLY A 12 9.23 -12.68 -16.80
CA GLY A 12 9.31 -13.41 -18.07
C GLY A 12 8.35 -12.93 -19.15
N GLY A 13 8.63 -13.32 -20.39
CA GLY A 13 7.93 -12.85 -21.60
C GLY A 13 8.71 -11.77 -22.36
N LYS A 14 8.08 -11.16 -23.37
CA LYS A 14 8.66 -10.03 -24.12
C LYS A 14 7.84 -8.78 -23.83
N VAL A 15 8.45 -7.81 -23.16
CA VAL A 15 7.90 -6.46 -22.98
C VAL A 15 8.51 -5.55 -24.06
N ARG A 16 7.69 -4.72 -24.70
CA ARG A 16 8.12 -3.73 -25.69
C ARG A 16 7.43 -2.40 -25.40
N GLY A 17 8.09 -1.29 -25.70
CA GLY A 17 7.63 0.06 -25.41
C GLY A 17 8.43 0.71 -24.28
N GLU A 18 8.01 1.90 -23.88
CA GLU A 18 8.65 2.69 -22.82
C GLU A 18 7.64 2.98 -21.72
N ILE A 19 8.09 2.89 -20.47
CA ILE A 19 7.33 3.30 -19.29
C ILE A 19 7.97 4.59 -18.79
N LEU A 20 7.15 5.62 -18.63
CA LEU A 20 7.60 6.93 -18.17
C LEU A 20 6.95 7.27 -16.82
N LEU A 21 7.73 7.82 -15.89
CA LEU A 21 7.25 8.45 -14.66
C LEU A 21 7.52 9.95 -14.75
N ASN A 22 6.46 10.76 -14.75
CA ASN A 22 6.54 12.22 -14.91
C ASN A 22 7.33 12.66 -16.16
N GLY A 23 7.22 11.91 -17.26
CA GLY A 23 7.91 12.20 -18.52
C GLY A 23 9.36 11.69 -18.59
N PHE A 24 9.89 11.07 -17.54
CA PHE A 24 11.23 10.48 -17.51
C PHE A 24 11.16 8.95 -17.59
N PRO A 25 12.15 8.27 -18.20
CA PRO A 25 12.21 6.81 -18.21
C PRO A 25 12.12 6.20 -16.81
N ALA A 26 11.18 5.28 -16.63
CA ALA A 26 10.94 4.59 -15.36
C ALA A 26 12.00 3.49 -15.16
N THR A 27 13.18 3.88 -14.67
CA THR A 27 14.21 2.90 -14.30
C THR A 27 13.72 1.97 -13.19
N ASP A 28 14.26 0.75 -13.13
CA ASP A 28 13.93 -0.22 -12.07
C ASP A 28 14.08 0.37 -10.66
N LEU A 29 15.12 1.18 -10.45
CA LEU A 29 15.34 1.84 -9.16
C LEU A 29 14.26 2.88 -8.85
N ALA A 30 13.85 3.67 -9.83
CA ALA A 30 12.80 4.67 -9.66
C ALA A 30 11.46 4.00 -9.36
N ILE A 31 11.09 2.95 -10.10
CA ILE A 31 9.87 2.17 -9.85
C ILE A 31 9.90 1.64 -8.41
N ARG A 32 10.96 0.90 -8.02
CA ARG A 32 11.06 0.30 -6.68
C ARG A 32 11.01 1.30 -5.53
N ARG A 33 11.40 2.56 -5.75
CA ARG A 33 11.40 3.62 -4.72
C ARG A 33 10.12 4.44 -4.68
N CYS A 34 9.45 4.61 -5.80
CA CYS A 34 8.28 5.49 -5.91
C CYS A 34 6.95 4.73 -5.81
N THR A 35 6.98 3.40 -5.92
CA THR A 35 5.75 2.59 -6.01
C THR A 35 5.56 1.69 -4.79
N GLY A 36 4.33 1.61 -4.29
CA GLY A 36 3.86 0.52 -3.40
C GLY A 36 3.05 -0.50 -4.19
N TYR A 37 3.09 -1.77 -3.81
CA TYR A 37 2.35 -2.85 -4.48
C TYR A 37 1.67 -3.75 -3.46
N CYS A 38 0.33 -3.71 -3.42
CA CYS A 38 -0.47 -4.65 -2.65
C CYS A 38 -0.76 -5.88 -3.53
N GLU A 39 -0.21 -7.04 -3.13
CA GLU A 39 -0.58 -8.32 -3.73
C GLU A 39 -1.95 -8.78 -3.22
N GLN A 40 -2.55 -9.74 -3.92
CA GLN A 40 -3.81 -10.38 -3.51
C GLN A 40 -3.69 -11.17 -2.20
N ILE A 41 -2.48 -11.63 -1.84
CA ILE A 41 -2.23 -12.37 -0.60
C ILE A 41 -1.61 -11.42 0.42
N ASP A 42 -2.32 -11.19 1.52
CA ASP A 42 -1.84 -10.42 2.65
C ASP A 42 -0.71 -11.19 3.37
N VAL A 43 0.46 -10.55 3.52
CA VAL A 43 1.59 -11.13 4.26
C VAL A 43 1.94 -10.20 5.42
N HIS A 44 1.48 -10.59 6.61
CA HIS A 44 1.72 -9.85 7.85
C HIS A 44 2.24 -10.77 8.95
N ALA A 45 2.91 -10.18 9.95
CA ALA A 45 3.29 -10.92 11.14
C ALA A 45 2.08 -11.07 12.08
N ASP A 46 1.57 -12.29 12.21
CA ASP A 46 0.35 -12.62 12.99
C ASP A 46 0.33 -12.08 14.42
N SER A 47 1.51 -12.01 15.07
CA SER A 47 1.66 -11.56 16.45
C SER A 47 1.79 -10.05 16.61
N ALA A 48 2.08 -9.31 15.53
CA ALA A 48 2.19 -7.86 15.58
C ALA A 48 0.81 -7.21 15.70
N THR A 49 0.76 -6.02 16.28
CA THR A 49 -0.42 -5.15 16.18
C THR A 49 -0.47 -4.44 14.83
N ILE A 50 -1.64 -3.90 14.47
CA ILE A 50 -1.81 -3.05 13.29
C ILE A 50 -0.84 -1.85 13.36
N LEU A 51 -0.74 -1.19 14.52
CA LEU A 51 0.17 -0.08 14.74
C LEU A 51 1.63 -0.48 14.53
N GLU A 52 2.04 -1.63 15.06
CA GLU A 52 3.41 -2.14 14.91
C GLU A 52 3.74 -2.45 13.45
N ALA A 53 2.83 -3.07 12.70
CA ALA A 53 3.03 -3.38 11.29
C ALA A 53 3.21 -2.10 10.44
N LEU A 54 2.37 -1.09 10.66
CA LEU A 54 2.50 0.21 9.98
C LEU A 54 3.80 0.93 10.36
N THR A 55 4.13 0.94 11.65
CA THR A 55 5.35 1.57 12.16
C THR A 55 6.60 0.91 11.58
N LEU A 56 6.64 -0.43 11.55
CA LEU A 56 7.75 -1.17 10.97
C LEU A 56 7.95 -0.81 9.50
N SER A 57 6.86 -0.73 8.73
CA SER A 57 6.88 -0.33 7.33
C SER A 57 7.44 1.09 7.15
N ALA A 58 6.92 2.07 7.90
CA ALA A 58 7.39 3.45 7.84
C ALA A 58 8.88 3.56 8.16
N PHE A 59 9.34 2.90 9.23
CA PHE A 59 10.72 3.00 9.69
C PHE A 59 11.72 2.35 8.73
N LEU A 60 11.37 1.21 8.12
CA LEU A 60 12.26 0.47 7.24
C LEU A 60 12.26 0.95 5.79
N ARG A 61 11.17 1.57 5.33
CA ARG A 61 10.98 1.86 3.90
C ARG A 61 11.01 3.35 3.55
N GLN A 62 10.84 4.23 4.53
CA GLN A 62 11.15 5.65 4.35
C GLN A 62 12.65 5.93 4.50
N GLY A 63 13.12 7.01 3.89
CA GLY A 63 14.52 7.44 3.92
C GLY A 63 15.07 7.62 5.34
N SER A 64 16.39 7.49 5.49
CA SER A 64 17.08 7.74 6.77
C SER A 64 17.12 9.24 7.13
N ASP A 65 16.91 10.10 6.14
CA ASP A 65 16.79 11.55 6.25
C ASP A 65 15.43 12.00 6.78
N VAL A 66 14.42 11.13 6.76
CA VAL A 66 13.10 11.42 7.32
C VAL A 66 13.13 11.25 8.84
N SER A 67 12.67 12.26 9.58
CA SER A 67 12.67 12.25 11.04
C SER A 67 11.74 11.17 11.59
N SER A 68 12.02 10.66 12.78
CA SER A 68 11.14 9.71 13.45
C SER A 68 9.72 10.28 13.64
N GLU A 69 9.60 11.57 13.92
CA GLU A 69 8.32 12.28 14.05
C GLU A 69 7.51 12.20 12.75
N SER A 70 8.09 12.56 11.61
CA SER A 70 7.39 12.48 10.31
C SER A 70 7.05 11.04 9.90
N LYS A 71 7.85 10.05 10.33
CA LYS A 71 7.53 8.63 10.15
C LYS A 71 6.30 8.24 10.96
N TYR A 72 6.18 8.69 12.20
CA TYR A 72 4.98 8.49 13.01
C TYR A 72 3.78 9.26 12.46
N ASP A 73 3.96 10.47 11.94
CA ASP A 73 2.88 11.22 11.27
C ASP A 73 2.31 10.43 10.08
N SER A 74 3.18 9.77 9.30
CA SER A 74 2.75 8.90 8.20
C SER A 74 1.94 7.69 8.68
N VAL A 75 2.31 7.11 9.84
CA VAL A 75 1.56 6.01 10.45
C VAL A 75 0.17 6.47 10.89
N THR A 76 0.10 7.63 11.54
CA THR A 76 -1.17 8.25 11.96
C THR A 76 -2.06 8.57 10.74
N GLU A 77 -1.49 9.14 9.68
CA GLU A 77 -2.19 9.38 8.41
C GLU A 77 -2.80 8.07 7.85
N CYS A 78 -2.04 6.97 7.90
CA CYS A 78 -2.53 5.66 7.43
C CYS A 78 -3.68 5.12 8.28
N LEU A 79 -3.59 5.24 9.61
CA LEU A 79 -4.65 4.81 10.51
C LEU A 79 -5.95 5.57 10.21
N GLU A 80 -5.88 6.88 10.08
CA GLU A 80 -7.04 7.75 9.82
C GLU A 80 -7.64 7.51 8.43
N LEU A 81 -6.83 7.49 7.37
CA LEU A 81 -7.30 7.32 5.99
C LEU A 81 -8.02 6.00 5.78
N LEU A 82 -7.58 4.95 6.49
CA LEU A 82 -8.10 3.59 6.38
C LEU A 82 -9.01 3.21 7.55
N GLU A 83 -9.37 4.16 8.43
CA GLU A 83 -10.28 3.95 9.56
C GLU A 83 -9.84 2.78 10.47
N LEU A 84 -8.54 2.67 10.72
CA LEU A 84 -7.91 1.62 11.53
C LEU A 84 -7.66 2.06 12.98
N ASP A 85 -7.90 3.33 13.34
CA ASP A 85 -7.59 3.90 14.66
C ASP A 85 -8.19 3.09 15.81
N SER A 86 -9.47 2.72 15.66
CA SER A 86 -10.22 1.96 16.68
C SER A 86 -9.68 0.54 16.94
N ILE A 87 -8.83 0.04 16.04
CA ILE A 87 -8.24 -1.30 16.11
C ILE A 87 -6.71 -1.29 16.04
N ALA A 88 -6.06 -0.12 16.22
CA ALA A 88 -4.60 0.01 16.08
C ALA A 88 -3.81 -0.98 16.96
N ASP A 89 -4.27 -1.21 18.20
CA ASP A 89 -3.63 -2.14 19.15
C ASP A 89 -4.05 -3.61 18.98
N ARG A 90 -4.91 -3.92 18.00
CA ARG A 90 -5.36 -5.29 17.74
C ARG A 90 -4.26 -6.08 17.02
N CYS A 91 -4.02 -7.31 17.47
CA CYS A 91 -3.15 -8.26 16.77
C CYS A 91 -3.72 -8.68 15.41
N VAL A 92 -2.85 -8.79 14.41
CA VAL A 92 -3.17 -9.21 13.03
C VAL A 92 -3.96 -10.52 12.99
N ARG A 93 -3.57 -11.54 13.77
CA ARG A 93 -4.24 -12.86 13.84
C ARG A 93 -5.75 -12.80 14.14
N GLY A 94 -6.25 -11.70 14.69
CA GLY A 94 -7.67 -11.51 15.04
C GLY A 94 -8.43 -10.56 14.11
N CYS A 95 -7.86 -10.20 12.97
CA CYS A 95 -8.47 -9.28 12.01
C CYS A 95 -9.40 -10.00 11.03
N SER A 96 -10.48 -9.35 10.62
CA SER A 96 -11.29 -9.79 9.49
C SER A 96 -10.52 -9.67 8.17
N VAL A 97 -10.97 -10.36 7.11
CA VAL A 97 -10.38 -10.22 5.76
C VAL A 97 -10.37 -8.76 5.31
N GLU A 98 -11.45 -8.03 5.57
CA GLU A 98 -11.57 -6.62 5.24
C GLU A 98 -10.59 -5.74 6.05
N GLN A 99 -10.35 -6.05 7.33
CA GLN A 99 -9.34 -5.36 8.14
C GLN A 99 -7.92 -5.67 7.68
N LEU A 100 -7.64 -6.92 7.29
CA LEU A 100 -6.35 -7.32 6.73
C LEU A 100 -6.07 -6.61 5.41
N GLN A 101 -7.07 -6.52 4.52
CA GLN A 101 -6.94 -5.78 3.26
C GLN A 101 -6.62 -4.30 3.49
N ARG A 102 -7.30 -3.66 4.47
CA ARG A 102 -6.96 -2.29 4.87
C ARG A 102 -5.55 -2.20 5.44
N LEU A 103 -5.15 -3.13 6.30
CA LEU A 103 -3.79 -3.16 6.82
C LEU A 103 -2.75 -3.31 5.71
N THR A 104 -2.97 -4.14 4.70
CA THR A 104 -2.06 -4.31 3.56
C THR A 104 -1.89 -3.01 2.78
N ILE A 105 -3.00 -2.32 2.50
CA ILE A 105 -2.97 -0.99 1.88
C ILE A 105 -2.22 0.00 2.77
N GLY A 106 -2.48 -0.02 4.08
CA GLY A 106 -1.84 0.85 5.06
C GLY A 106 -0.35 0.62 5.18
N VAL A 107 0.09 -0.64 5.17
CA VAL A 107 1.52 -0.99 5.17
C VAL A 107 2.18 -0.40 3.96
N GLU A 108 1.60 -0.57 2.75
CA GLU A 108 2.10 0.05 1.52
C GLU A 108 2.14 1.58 1.59
N LEU A 109 1.07 2.20 2.09
CA LEU A 109 0.95 3.65 2.23
C LEU A 109 1.93 4.25 3.24
N ALA A 110 2.23 3.54 4.34
CA ALA A 110 3.13 3.99 5.39
C ALA A 110 4.57 4.20 4.90
N ALA A 111 4.95 3.61 3.76
CA ALA A 111 6.23 3.90 3.12
C ALA A 111 6.26 5.20 2.29
N GLN A 112 5.15 5.96 2.28
CA GLN A 112 4.99 7.19 1.50
C GLN A 112 5.25 7.00 -0.02
N PRO A 113 4.63 6.01 -0.69
CA PRO A 113 4.78 5.85 -2.12
C PRO A 113 4.07 6.97 -2.89
N SER A 114 4.61 7.34 -4.06
CA SER A 114 3.96 8.29 -4.98
C SER A 114 2.90 7.61 -5.86
N VAL A 115 3.09 6.32 -6.15
CA VAL A 115 2.17 5.49 -6.94
C VAL A 115 1.84 4.23 -6.16
N LEU A 116 0.57 3.86 -6.06
CA LEU A 116 0.11 2.66 -5.39
C LEU A 116 -0.57 1.73 -6.39
N PHE A 117 -0.08 0.50 -6.47
CA PHE A 117 -0.70 -0.59 -7.23
C PHE A 117 -1.49 -1.49 -6.30
N LEU A 118 -2.75 -1.75 -6.64
CA LEU A 118 -3.68 -2.57 -5.87
C LEU A 118 -4.19 -3.71 -6.76
N ASP A 119 -3.70 -4.93 -6.55
CA ASP A 119 -4.11 -6.08 -7.36
C ASP A 119 -5.37 -6.73 -6.77
N GLU A 120 -6.52 -6.51 -7.43
CA GLU A 120 -7.84 -6.99 -7.00
C GLU A 120 -8.19 -6.67 -5.51
N PRO A 121 -8.17 -5.40 -5.08
CA PRO A 121 -8.29 -5.02 -3.66
C PRO A 121 -9.66 -5.34 -3.02
N THR A 122 -10.61 -5.84 -3.80
CA THR A 122 -11.96 -6.20 -3.35
C THR A 122 -12.27 -7.69 -3.54
N SER A 123 -11.28 -8.49 -3.97
CA SER A 123 -11.43 -9.92 -4.21
C SER A 123 -11.85 -10.64 -2.93
N GLY A 124 -12.90 -11.46 -3.00
CA GLY A 124 -13.40 -12.21 -1.84
C GLY A 124 -14.16 -11.40 -0.78
N LEU A 125 -14.39 -10.10 -1.00
CA LEU A 125 -15.18 -9.25 -0.11
C LEU A 125 -16.66 -9.20 -0.54
N ASP A 126 -17.54 -9.04 0.44
CA ASP A 126 -18.93 -8.66 0.16
C ASP A 126 -19.02 -7.20 -0.31
N ALA A 127 -20.18 -6.80 -0.85
CA ALA A 127 -20.37 -5.46 -1.41
C ALA A 127 -20.16 -4.32 -0.38
N ARG A 128 -20.43 -4.57 0.91
CA ARG A 128 -20.25 -3.57 1.96
C ARG A 128 -18.77 -3.40 2.28
N ALA A 129 -18.05 -4.50 2.49
CA ALA A 129 -16.62 -4.51 2.72
C ALA A 129 -15.85 -3.92 1.53
N ALA A 130 -16.19 -4.31 0.30
CA ALA A 130 -15.60 -3.74 -0.92
C ALA A 130 -15.79 -2.22 -0.99
N LYS A 131 -16.97 -1.71 -0.61
CA LYS A 131 -17.23 -0.28 -0.55
C LYS A 131 -16.33 0.42 0.47
N VAL A 132 -16.15 -0.15 1.66
CA VAL A 132 -15.26 0.41 2.70
C VAL A 132 -13.83 0.51 2.18
N ILE A 133 -13.31 -0.54 1.52
CA ILE A 133 -11.98 -0.51 0.89
C ILE A 133 -11.90 0.61 -0.15
N MET A 134 -12.84 0.66 -1.09
CA MET A 134 -12.78 1.64 -2.17
C MET A 134 -12.98 3.09 -1.70
N ASP A 135 -13.75 3.31 -0.64
CA ASP A 135 -13.87 4.63 0.00
C ASP A 135 -12.52 5.04 0.63
N GLY A 136 -11.81 4.12 1.29
CA GLY A 136 -10.45 4.32 1.80
C GLY A 136 -9.45 4.62 0.67
N VAL A 137 -9.43 3.80 -0.38
CA VAL A 137 -8.60 4.02 -1.58
C VAL A 137 -8.89 5.39 -2.21
N ARG A 138 -10.17 5.81 -2.24
CA ARG A 138 -10.53 7.13 -2.75
C ARG A 138 -9.99 8.26 -1.88
N LYS A 139 -10.01 8.13 -0.55
CA LYS A 139 -9.39 9.11 0.36
C LYS A 139 -7.89 9.21 0.09
N VAL A 140 -7.20 8.08 -0.06
CA VAL A 140 -5.77 8.05 -0.43
C VAL A 140 -5.53 8.75 -1.77
N ALA A 141 -6.32 8.49 -2.81
CA ALA A 141 -6.18 9.16 -4.10
C ALA A 141 -6.38 10.69 -3.99
N ASN A 142 -7.31 11.14 -3.15
CA ASN A 142 -7.57 12.57 -2.94
C ASN A 142 -6.40 13.32 -2.28
N THR A 143 -5.43 12.61 -1.67
CA THR A 143 -4.18 13.22 -1.18
C THR A 143 -3.19 13.59 -2.28
N GLY A 144 -3.50 13.29 -3.54
CA GLY A 144 -2.63 13.56 -4.70
C GLY A 144 -1.75 12.37 -5.12
N ARG A 145 -1.87 11.22 -4.45
CA ARG A 145 -1.17 9.97 -4.81
C ARG A 145 -1.83 9.32 -6.02
N THR A 146 -1.03 8.76 -6.93
CA THR A 146 -1.54 8.02 -8.08
C THR A 146 -1.90 6.60 -7.65
N ILE A 147 -3.09 6.10 -8.00
CA ILE A 147 -3.51 4.74 -7.68
C ILE A 147 -3.91 4.01 -8.95
N LEU A 148 -3.41 2.79 -9.14
CA LEU A 148 -3.88 1.83 -10.13
C LEU A 148 -4.46 0.62 -9.41
N CYS A 149 -5.68 0.23 -9.80
CA CYS A 149 -6.32 -1.01 -9.33
C CYS A 149 -6.86 -1.82 -10.52
N THR A 150 -6.93 -3.14 -10.36
CA THR A 150 -7.59 -4.08 -11.29
C THR A 150 -8.83 -4.71 -10.70
#